data_AF-A0A522V3Z1-F1
#
_entry.id   AF-A0A522V3Z1-F1
#
_cell.length_a   1.000
_cell.length_b   1.000
_cell.length_c   1.000
_cell.angle_alpha   90.00
_cell.angle_beta   90.00
_cell.angle_gamma   90.00
#
_symmetry.space_group_name_H-M   'P 1'
#
loop_
_entity.id
_entity.type
_entity.pdbx_description
1 polymer ?
#
loop_
_entity_poly.entity_id
_entity_poly.type
_entity_poly.pdbx_seq_one_letter_code
_entity_poly.pdbx_strand_id
1 'polypeptide(L)'
;MKRAIDNEKGFALVMALVVMLLMLVMAGTAMTLSRLGYMSVGSERRYQLAASAAEYGLNTGVNLASTSSCPTSSSNCGTLSGGGSCTYFGIADSSSTNCFIIARGQTGTAAVYRTAVVPIYASSYGALTLRNGGEISLTGSSSIVNCDTTCATPAVVAGGNLEYSAGGGLHNTNSCPNNPSGLYGSTSAIAMGNAACNTSPCSGTTLTDRVPKVFNATDFNDLTSKVAAASAKTVNGQNLTVSISGTGEDVIPTVSGMPAAPTPSCTCTNASITLTSSTSSCTGVANFSACSGNVKFNGTVTVNGVPATITNLVSAGNVTIGADISGKGIYTTGTAGVSVTANNIDITNSNIISAGKITINSNNGTITNSNVSSSGTISGDPHNVIEITNISTISGSAIVASASDHAEIYLGAGNVSNALITAKDEVRLNTAGTISNSKVLAKEIEIGHHDSDTDDGADGGSSGQIGDITGTLLFGGEVEIEDMTSNTNIGTAASPVMIIGAGEVELEDVGGNVSLNGLVFANGELEIEDNSGTFAINGAVVGNSTSEGAELSAGGNMSIKFDKAVLNTLYSSFSSFMKAPPCSSSGSPAAYTSNTKMSVY
;
A
#
# COMPACT_ATOMS: atom_id res chain seq x y z
N MET A 1 101.48 -14.53 57.64
CA MET A 1 100.20 -13.95 57.17
C MET A 1 100.44 -12.65 56.39
N LYS A 2 101.04 -12.71 55.19
CA LYS A 2 101.32 -11.50 54.39
C LYS A 2 101.33 -11.82 52.89
N ARG A 3 100.24 -12.43 52.39
CA ARG A 3 100.13 -12.82 50.98
C ARG A 3 98.71 -12.80 50.38
N ALA A 4 97.77 -12.10 51.00
CA ALA A 4 96.39 -12.00 50.49
C ALA A 4 95.94 -10.57 50.11
N ILE A 5 96.73 -9.52 50.38
CA ILE A 5 96.25 -8.13 50.28
C ILE A 5 96.61 -7.44 48.93
N ASP A 6 97.54 -7.99 48.15
CA ASP A 6 97.98 -7.34 46.90
C ASP A 6 97.20 -7.76 45.64
N ASN A 7 96.31 -8.77 45.73
CA ASN A 7 95.46 -9.21 44.60
C ASN A 7 94.05 -8.59 44.58
N GLU A 8 93.59 -7.93 45.66
CA GLU A 8 92.23 -7.37 45.71
C GLU A 8 92.12 -5.96 45.09
N LYS A 9 93.22 -5.20 45.03
CA LYS A 9 93.20 -3.84 44.44
C LYS A 9 92.99 -3.86 42.93
N GLY A 10 93.47 -4.89 42.23
CA GLY A 10 93.22 -5.09 40.81
C GLY A 10 91.77 -5.52 40.52
N PHE A 11 91.21 -6.40 41.35
CA PHE A 11 89.83 -6.86 41.21
C PHE A 11 88.81 -5.75 41.48
N ALA A 12 89.08 -4.88 42.47
CA ALA A 12 88.26 -3.70 42.74
C ALA A 12 88.21 -2.73 41.55
N LEU A 13 89.34 -2.54 40.85
CA LEU A 13 89.40 -1.70 39.66
C LEU A 13 88.61 -2.29 38.48
N VAL A 14 88.72 -3.60 38.27
CA VAL A 14 87.94 -4.32 37.24
C VAL A 14 86.45 -4.27 37.54
N MET A 15 86.03 -4.50 38.80
CA MET A 15 84.63 -4.37 39.20
C MET A 15 84.10 -2.94 39.03
N ALA A 16 84.89 -1.92 39.36
CA ALA A 16 84.51 -0.52 39.13
C ALA A 16 84.34 -0.20 37.63
N LEU A 17 85.21 -0.75 36.78
CA LEU A 17 85.11 -0.63 35.32
C LEU A 17 83.88 -1.36 34.76
N VAL A 18 83.58 -2.56 35.25
CA VAL A 18 82.38 -3.31 34.87
C VAL A 18 81.10 -2.58 35.32
N VAL A 19 81.08 -2.03 36.53
CA VAL A 19 79.94 -1.25 37.04
C VAL A 19 79.78 0.05 36.26
N MET A 20 80.87 0.77 35.94
CA MET A 20 80.81 1.95 35.07
C MET A 20 80.27 1.60 33.67
N LEU A 21 80.75 0.52 33.05
CA LEU A 21 80.26 0.04 31.77
C LEU A 21 78.76 -0.28 31.84
N LEU A 22 78.32 -0.95 32.91
CA LEU A 22 76.92 -1.27 33.15
C LEU A 22 76.06 -0.01 33.28
N MET A 23 76.53 0.99 34.03
CA MET A 23 75.84 2.28 34.16
C MET A 23 75.75 3.03 32.81
N LEU A 24 76.80 2.96 31.99
CA LEU A 24 76.85 3.60 30.68
C LEU A 24 75.88 2.92 29.69
N VAL A 25 75.78 1.59 29.75
CA VAL A 25 74.77 0.82 28.98
C VAL A 25 73.36 1.14 29.45
N MET A 26 73.10 1.20 30.77
CA MET A 26 71.78 1.58 31.31
C MET A 26 71.39 3.03 30.97
N ALA A 27 72.34 3.97 30.98
CA ALA A 27 72.09 5.34 30.56
C ALA A 27 71.77 5.42 29.05
N GLY A 28 72.49 4.64 28.22
CA GLY A 28 72.23 4.54 26.79
C GLY A 28 70.86 3.94 26.46
N THR A 29 70.45 2.89 27.17
CA THR A 29 69.11 2.28 27.01
C THR A 29 67.99 3.20 27.49
N ALA A 30 68.18 3.92 28.61
CA ALA A 30 67.21 4.88 29.10
C ALA A 30 66.98 6.07 28.15
N MET A 31 68.05 6.59 27.52
CA MET A 31 67.93 7.63 26.49
C MET A 31 67.21 7.14 25.22
N THR A 32 67.52 5.92 24.78
CA THR A 32 66.85 5.35 23.59
C THR A 32 65.37 5.05 23.85
N LEU A 33 65.02 4.54 25.03
CA LEU A 33 63.62 4.38 25.47
C LEU A 33 62.88 5.72 25.55
N SER A 34 63.50 6.77 26.09
CA SER A 34 62.90 8.11 26.16
C SER A 34 62.65 8.70 24.76
N ARG A 35 63.58 8.47 23.82
CA ARG A 35 63.44 8.91 22.43
C ARG A 35 62.34 8.15 21.70
N LEU A 36 62.22 6.83 21.93
CA LEU A 36 61.13 6.01 21.41
C LEU A 36 59.77 6.45 21.98
N GLY A 37 59.69 6.76 23.28
CA GLY A 37 58.47 7.27 23.91
C GLY A 37 58.04 8.64 23.36
N TYR A 38 58.99 9.55 23.13
CA TYR A 38 58.68 10.85 22.51
C TYR A 38 58.17 10.71 21.07
N MET A 39 58.77 9.80 20.30
CA MET A 39 58.30 9.47 18.95
C MET A 39 56.92 8.82 18.96
N SER A 40 56.62 7.94 19.94
CA SER A 40 55.33 7.26 20.04
C SER A 40 54.18 8.22 20.41
N VAL A 41 54.42 9.19 21.29
CA VAL A 41 53.43 10.22 21.65
C VAL A 41 53.15 11.14 20.46
N GLY A 42 54.19 11.51 19.71
CA GLY A 42 54.05 12.30 18.49
C GLY A 42 53.25 11.58 17.39
N SER A 43 53.51 10.28 17.19
CA SER A 43 52.76 9.47 16.22
C SER A 43 51.32 9.23 16.65
N GLU A 44 51.07 8.98 17.93
CA GLU A 44 49.72 8.77 18.47
C GLU A 44 48.85 10.02 18.32
N ARG A 45 49.41 11.21 18.62
CA ARG A 45 48.69 12.48 18.42
C ARG A 45 48.34 12.72 16.94
N ARG A 46 49.26 12.42 16.01
CA ARG A 46 48.99 12.53 14.56
C ARG A 46 47.93 11.53 14.10
N TYR A 47 47.96 10.32 14.64
CA TYR A 47 46.95 9.30 14.37
C TYR A 47 45.57 9.72 14.85
N GLN A 48 45.44 10.24 16.07
CA GLN A 48 44.15 10.71 16.62
C GLN A 48 43.57 11.88 15.81
N LEU A 49 44.41 12.81 15.39
CA LEU A 49 44.00 13.92 14.51
C LEU A 49 43.54 13.42 13.13
N ALA A 50 44.30 12.51 12.52
CA ALA A 50 43.92 11.87 11.26
C ALA A 50 42.62 11.05 11.41
N ALA A 51 42.41 10.38 12.54
CA ALA A 51 41.19 9.62 12.83
C ALA A 51 39.97 10.54 13.00
N SER A 52 40.13 11.67 13.69
CA SER A 52 39.07 12.68 13.81
C SER A 52 38.74 13.32 12.46
N ALA A 53 39.75 13.56 11.62
CA ALA A 53 39.57 14.06 10.26
C ALA A 53 38.86 13.04 9.35
N ALA A 54 39.20 11.76 9.46
CA ALA A 54 38.53 10.68 8.74
C ALA A 54 37.06 10.55 9.18
N GLU A 55 36.77 10.68 10.48
CA GLU A 55 35.39 10.65 10.99
C GLU A 55 34.56 11.83 10.51
N TYR A 56 35.13 13.03 10.53
CA TYR A 56 34.48 14.21 9.99
C TYR A 56 34.18 14.07 8.49
N GLY A 57 35.15 13.56 7.72
CA GLY A 57 34.96 13.26 6.30
C GLY A 57 33.90 12.19 6.06
N LEU A 58 33.84 11.16 6.91
CA LEU A 58 32.85 10.09 6.83
C LEU A 58 31.45 10.66 7.08
N ASN A 59 31.26 11.41 8.16
CA ASN A 59 29.99 12.04 8.48
C ASN A 59 29.53 13.03 7.39
N THR A 60 30.48 13.75 6.78
CA THR A 60 30.19 14.64 5.64
C THR A 60 29.71 13.84 4.42
N GLY A 61 30.41 12.76 4.06
CA GLY A 61 30.01 11.89 2.96
C GLY A 61 28.69 11.17 3.22
N VAL A 62 28.43 10.75 4.46
CA VAL A 62 27.17 10.12 4.89
C VAL A 62 26.03 11.12 4.77
N ASN A 63 26.20 12.33 5.30
CA ASN A 63 25.21 13.38 5.17
C ASN A 63 24.88 13.65 3.71
N LEU A 64 25.89 13.78 2.84
CA LEU A 64 25.68 14.02 1.42
C LEU A 64 24.93 12.86 0.73
N ALA A 65 25.34 11.62 0.96
CA ALA A 65 24.65 10.44 0.43
C ALA A 65 23.20 10.34 0.95
N SER A 66 22.95 10.83 2.16
CA SER A 66 21.64 10.90 2.79
C SER A 66 20.83 12.17 2.46
N THR A 67 21.32 13.08 1.63
CA THR A 67 20.56 14.30 1.26
C THR A 67 20.50 14.56 -0.24
N SER A 68 21.33 13.89 -1.03
CA SER A 68 21.34 14.06 -2.49
C SER A 68 21.67 12.73 -3.18
N SER A 69 22.95 12.47 -3.41
CA SER A 69 23.43 11.33 -4.18
C SER A 69 24.75 10.81 -3.60
N CYS A 70 25.08 9.56 -3.89
CA CYS A 70 26.38 9.02 -3.52
C CYS A 70 27.52 9.84 -4.14
N PRO A 71 28.50 10.34 -3.36
CA PRO A 71 29.57 11.19 -3.87
C PRO A 71 30.45 10.46 -4.88
N THR A 72 30.31 10.74 -6.17
CA THR A 72 31.02 10.00 -7.24
C THR A 72 32.48 10.44 -7.44
N SER A 73 32.90 11.54 -6.79
CA SER A 73 34.26 12.06 -6.89
C SER A 73 34.85 12.38 -5.51
N SER A 74 36.18 12.24 -5.40
CA SER A 74 36.92 12.56 -4.19
C SER A 74 36.79 14.05 -3.87
N SER A 75 36.11 14.37 -2.77
CA SER A 75 35.87 15.73 -2.31
C SER A 75 36.71 16.05 -1.07
N ASN A 76 37.26 17.25 -1.00
CA ASN A 76 37.98 17.75 0.18
C ASN A 76 36.98 18.36 1.16
N CYS A 77 37.00 17.92 2.42
CA CYS A 77 36.19 18.52 3.49
C CYS A 77 36.96 19.58 4.31
N GLY A 78 38.14 19.99 3.81
CA GLY A 78 38.96 21.06 4.39
C GLY A 78 39.99 20.57 5.40
N THR A 79 40.54 21.52 6.17
CA THR A 79 41.49 21.25 7.27
C THR A 79 40.81 21.58 8.60
N LEU A 80 40.76 20.61 9.51
CA LEU A 80 40.18 20.78 10.84
C LEU A 80 41.07 21.66 11.74
N SER A 81 40.47 22.28 12.78
CA SER A 81 41.21 23.03 13.80
C SER A 81 42.18 22.09 14.54
N GLY A 82 43.45 22.09 14.13
CA GLY A 82 44.44 21.11 14.56
C GLY A 82 45.36 20.59 13.44
N GLY A 83 45.06 20.93 12.18
CA GLY A 83 45.96 20.68 11.04
C GLY A 83 45.73 19.35 10.31
N GLY A 84 44.69 18.59 10.66
CA GLY A 84 44.30 17.38 9.94
C GLY A 84 43.45 17.72 8.70
N SER A 85 43.82 17.21 7.54
CA SER A 85 43.03 17.33 6.31
C SER A 85 42.15 16.10 6.09
N CYS A 86 41.03 16.26 5.39
CA CYS A 86 40.13 15.15 5.09
C CYS A 86 39.65 15.16 3.63
N THR A 87 39.51 13.95 3.08
CA THR A 87 38.88 13.68 1.78
C THR A 87 37.85 12.57 1.94
N TYR A 88 36.77 12.59 1.19
CA TYR A 88 35.81 11.48 1.13
C TYR A 88 35.37 11.21 -0.31
N PHE A 89 34.98 9.98 -0.60
CA PHE A 89 34.37 9.57 -1.86
C PHE A 89 33.38 8.43 -1.61
N GLY A 90 32.47 8.21 -2.54
CA GLY A 90 31.44 7.19 -2.47
C GLY A 90 31.31 6.38 -3.77
N ILE A 91 30.82 5.15 -3.64
CA ILE A 91 30.46 4.28 -4.76
C ILE A 91 29.03 3.78 -4.49
N ALA A 92 28.11 4.07 -5.40
CA ALA A 92 26.76 3.54 -5.34
C ALA A 92 26.76 2.06 -5.74
N ASP A 93 25.89 1.27 -5.12
CA ASP A 93 25.64 -0.10 -5.57
C ASP A 93 24.91 -0.11 -6.92
N SER A 94 24.84 -1.29 -7.56
CA SER A 94 24.18 -1.42 -8.87
C SER A 94 22.70 -1.05 -8.85
N SER A 95 22.05 -1.09 -7.68
CA SER A 95 20.66 -0.70 -7.51
C SER A 95 20.47 0.77 -7.13
N SER A 96 21.55 1.53 -6.93
CA SER A 96 21.56 2.92 -6.42
C SER A 96 20.76 3.11 -5.13
N THR A 97 20.62 2.06 -4.33
CA THR A 97 19.93 2.10 -3.03
C THR A 97 20.90 2.28 -1.88
N ASN A 98 22.17 1.91 -2.06
CA ASN A 98 23.21 2.02 -1.05
C ASN A 98 24.45 2.72 -1.62
N CYS A 99 25.10 3.52 -0.78
CA CYS A 99 26.35 4.20 -1.04
C CYS A 99 27.41 3.67 -0.08
N PHE A 100 28.45 3.08 -0.64
CA PHE A 100 29.67 2.77 0.08
C PHE A 100 30.57 4.01 0.11
N ILE A 101 30.78 4.57 1.29
CA ILE A 101 31.57 5.79 1.50
C ILE A 101 32.91 5.43 2.12
N ILE A 102 33.96 6.03 1.60
CA ILE A 102 35.31 5.99 2.15
C ILE A 102 35.75 7.41 2.47
N ALA A 103 36.17 7.64 3.71
CA ALA A 103 36.78 8.88 4.14
C ALA A 103 38.22 8.64 4.59
N ARG A 104 39.11 9.56 4.22
CA ARG A 104 40.52 9.57 4.59
C ARG A 104 40.81 10.85 5.35
N GLY A 105 41.38 10.72 6.54
CA GLY A 105 41.98 11.82 7.28
C GLY A 105 43.50 11.72 7.26
N GLN A 106 44.19 12.86 7.13
CA GLN A 106 45.66 12.92 7.06
C GLN A 106 46.21 14.01 7.97
N THR A 107 47.31 13.71 8.69
CA THR A 107 48.07 14.70 9.48
C THR A 107 49.56 14.40 9.36
N GLY A 108 50.27 15.19 8.55
CA GLY A 108 51.65 14.88 8.16
C GLY A 108 51.72 13.57 7.37
N THR A 109 52.47 12.59 7.91
CA THR A 109 52.62 11.25 7.33
C THR A 109 51.56 10.24 7.82
N ALA A 110 50.78 10.56 8.87
CA ALA A 110 49.73 9.68 9.36
C ALA A 110 48.48 9.81 8.48
N ALA A 111 47.93 8.68 8.02
CA ALA A 111 46.66 8.62 7.31
C ALA A 111 45.75 7.56 7.95
N VAL A 112 44.47 7.90 8.11
CA VAL A 112 43.44 7.00 8.64
C VAL A 112 42.30 6.94 7.64
N TYR A 113 41.79 5.75 7.38
CA TYR A 113 40.61 5.53 6.54
C TYR A 113 39.45 5.05 7.40
N ARG A 114 38.25 5.52 7.10
CA ARG A 114 37.00 5.01 7.66
C ARG A 114 36.01 4.76 6.54
N THR A 115 35.18 3.74 6.71
CA THR A 115 34.18 3.38 5.71
C THR A 115 32.81 3.19 6.33
N ALA A 116 31.77 3.46 5.54
CA ALA A 116 30.39 3.22 5.89
C ALA A 116 29.61 2.77 4.65
N VAL A 117 28.62 1.91 4.84
CA VAL A 117 27.54 1.72 3.87
C VAL A 117 26.32 2.44 4.41
N VAL A 118 25.76 3.35 3.61
CA VAL A 118 24.53 4.05 3.94
C VAL A 118 23.54 3.95 2.79
N PRO A 119 22.24 3.80 3.05
CA PRO A 119 21.25 3.93 1.99
C PRO A 119 21.30 5.33 1.39
N ILE A 120 21.20 5.41 0.05
CA ILE A 120 21.10 6.67 -0.69
C ILE A 120 19.67 7.20 -0.54
N TYR A 121 19.53 8.53 -0.42
CA TYR A 121 18.25 9.24 -0.33
C TYR A 121 17.44 9.19 -1.64
N ALA A 122 17.15 7.99 -2.12
CA ALA A 122 16.08 7.76 -3.07
C ALA A 122 14.86 7.36 -2.24
N SER A 123 14.19 8.31 -1.57
CA SER A 123 12.94 7.96 -0.91
C SER A 123 12.02 7.39 -1.97
N SER A 124 11.66 6.11 -1.86
CA SER A 124 10.69 5.51 -2.78
C SER A 124 9.26 5.95 -2.46
N TYR A 125 9.09 6.80 -1.44
CA TYR A 125 7.83 7.28 -0.90
C TYR A 125 7.90 8.81 -0.74
N GLY A 126 7.12 9.52 -1.54
CA GLY A 126 6.64 10.87 -1.21
C GLY A 126 5.21 10.83 -0.68
N ALA A 127 4.65 11.99 -0.37
CA ALA A 127 3.19 12.13 -0.28
C ALA A 127 2.56 11.76 -1.63
N LEU A 128 3.21 12.20 -2.71
CA LEU A 128 2.94 11.80 -4.09
C LEU A 128 4.21 11.22 -4.72
N THR A 129 4.08 10.09 -5.41
CA THR A 129 5.17 9.45 -6.15
C THR A 129 4.75 9.16 -7.59
N LEU A 130 5.44 9.71 -8.58
CA LEU A 130 5.11 9.58 -10.00
C LEU A 130 6.26 8.92 -10.75
N ARG A 131 6.03 7.74 -11.32
CA ARG A 131 7.09 7.01 -12.04
C ARG A 131 7.56 7.75 -13.30
N ASN A 132 6.65 8.29 -14.09
CA ASN A 132 6.92 8.93 -15.36
C ASN A 132 6.58 10.44 -15.40
N GLY A 133 6.51 11.09 -14.23
CA GLY A 133 6.21 12.52 -14.16
C GLY A 133 4.75 12.81 -14.51
N GLY A 134 4.48 13.92 -15.18
CA GLY A 134 3.13 14.38 -15.52
C GLY A 134 2.92 15.86 -15.23
N GLU A 135 1.70 16.25 -14.91
CA GLU A 135 1.33 17.62 -14.55
C GLU A 135 0.79 17.68 -13.11
N ILE A 136 1.24 18.70 -12.37
CA ILE A 136 0.70 19.05 -11.05
C ILE A 136 0.24 20.51 -11.08
N SER A 137 -1.06 20.74 -11.06
CA SER A 137 -1.65 22.08 -10.94
C SER A 137 -2.29 22.24 -9.58
N LEU A 138 -1.69 23.05 -8.70
CA LEU A 138 -2.23 23.42 -7.39
C LEU A 138 -2.66 24.88 -7.39
N THR A 139 -3.95 25.12 -7.27
CA THR A 139 -4.54 26.46 -7.11
C THR A 139 -5.21 26.60 -5.73
N GLY A 140 -5.72 27.79 -5.40
CA GLY A 140 -6.38 28.01 -4.10
C GLY A 140 -5.47 27.79 -2.89
N SER A 141 -5.94 27.03 -1.90
CA SER A 141 -5.16 26.62 -0.73
C SER A 141 -4.59 25.21 -0.87
N SER A 142 -4.57 24.63 -2.07
CA SER A 142 -4.21 23.23 -2.26
C SER A 142 -2.73 22.96 -1.97
N SER A 143 -2.41 21.76 -1.48
CA SER A 143 -1.04 21.40 -1.09
C SER A 143 -0.69 19.92 -1.19
N ILE A 144 0.60 19.64 -1.42
CA ILE A 144 1.18 18.30 -1.27
C ILE A 144 2.32 18.41 -0.28
N VAL A 145 2.27 17.57 0.75
CA VAL A 145 2.93 17.87 2.01
C VAL A 145 3.51 16.62 2.64
N ASN A 146 4.79 16.66 2.99
CA ASN A 146 5.38 15.77 3.98
C ASN A 146 6.03 16.57 5.11
N CYS A 147 5.38 16.55 6.29
CA CYS A 147 5.90 17.10 7.54
C CYS A 147 6.13 16.03 8.61
N ASP A 148 6.11 14.75 8.24
CA ASP A 148 6.30 13.68 9.20
C ASP A 148 7.75 13.72 9.70
N THR A 149 7.94 14.28 10.90
CA THR A 149 9.26 14.37 11.53
C THR A 149 9.90 13.00 11.79
N THR A 150 9.11 11.92 11.78
CA THR A 150 9.57 10.54 11.90
C THR A 150 9.86 9.87 10.56
N CYS A 151 9.55 10.55 9.44
CA CYS A 151 9.80 10.13 8.08
C CYS A 151 10.10 11.33 7.17
N ALA A 152 11.35 11.80 7.22
CA ALA A 152 11.82 12.83 6.32
C ALA A 152 11.87 12.30 4.88
N THR A 153 10.91 12.69 4.05
CA THR A 153 10.90 12.43 2.60
C THR A 153 10.43 13.67 1.84
N PRO A 154 10.64 13.74 0.51
CA PRO A 154 10.09 14.79 -0.32
C PRO A 154 8.56 14.79 -0.32
N ALA A 155 7.96 15.93 -0.69
CA ALA A 155 6.52 16.00 -0.92
C ALA A 155 6.17 15.18 -2.17
N VAL A 156 6.90 15.44 -3.26
CA VAL A 156 6.75 14.77 -4.55
C VAL A 156 8.05 14.06 -4.91
N VAL A 157 7.96 12.78 -5.26
CA VAL A 157 9.05 12.01 -5.86
C VAL A 157 8.65 11.67 -7.30
N ALA A 158 9.33 12.23 -8.29
CA ALA A 158 8.99 12.05 -9.69
C ALA A 158 10.16 11.53 -10.55
N GLY A 159 9.82 10.90 -11.67
CA GLY A 159 10.73 10.65 -12.79
C GLY A 159 10.25 11.37 -14.05
N GLY A 160 10.91 11.15 -15.18
CA GLY A 160 10.49 11.71 -16.46
C GLY A 160 10.44 13.25 -16.47
N ASN A 161 9.43 13.82 -17.12
CA ASN A 161 9.19 15.26 -17.11
C ASN A 161 8.00 15.55 -16.19
N LEU A 162 8.18 16.50 -15.29
CA LEU A 162 7.13 16.98 -14.39
C LEU A 162 6.93 18.47 -14.63
N GLU A 163 5.77 18.84 -15.14
CA GLU A 163 5.30 20.22 -15.14
C GLU A 163 4.54 20.46 -13.84
N TYR A 164 4.81 21.59 -13.18
CA TYR A 164 4.04 21.96 -12.00
C TYR A 164 3.75 23.44 -11.94
N SER A 165 2.59 23.76 -11.38
CA SER A 165 2.14 25.08 -10.97
C SER A 165 1.69 24.99 -9.53
N ALA A 166 2.47 25.55 -8.59
CA ALA A 166 2.14 25.53 -7.17
C ALA A 166 1.90 26.96 -6.67
N GLY A 167 0.63 27.38 -6.59
CA GLY A 167 0.27 28.77 -6.20
C GLY A 167 0.89 29.24 -4.88
N GLY A 168 1.09 28.33 -3.93
CA GLY A 168 1.75 28.60 -2.65
C GLY A 168 3.28 28.42 -2.63
N GLY A 169 3.90 28.03 -3.74
CA GLY A 169 5.35 27.87 -3.90
C GLY A 169 5.93 26.53 -3.43
N LEU A 170 7.26 26.43 -3.48
CA LEU A 170 8.04 25.27 -3.03
C LEU A 170 8.72 25.55 -1.69
N HIS A 171 8.56 24.66 -0.72
CA HIS A 171 9.09 24.81 0.63
C HIS A 171 9.90 23.58 1.06
N ASN A 172 11.23 23.72 1.08
CA ASN A 172 12.16 22.69 1.54
C ASN A 172 12.31 22.78 3.07
N THR A 173 11.30 22.31 3.80
CA THR A 173 11.19 22.49 5.26
C THR A 173 10.70 21.21 5.93
N ASN A 174 11.12 21.00 7.17
CA ASN A 174 10.62 19.93 8.04
C ASN A 174 9.46 20.41 8.95
N SER A 175 9.09 21.69 8.87
CA SER A 175 7.99 22.28 9.63
C SER A 175 6.94 22.86 8.68
N CYS A 176 5.72 22.33 8.73
CA CYS A 176 4.63 22.84 7.91
C CYS A 176 3.74 23.81 8.69
N PRO A 177 3.23 24.86 8.03
CA PRO A 177 2.25 25.74 8.62
C PRO A 177 0.90 25.03 8.82
N ASN A 178 0.05 25.61 9.68
CA ASN A 178 -1.36 25.24 9.71
C ASN A 178 -2.01 25.73 8.41
N ASN A 179 -2.69 24.84 7.69
CA ASN A 179 -3.24 25.08 6.36
C ASN A 179 -2.15 25.41 5.30
N PRO A 180 -1.28 24.44 4.96
CA PRO A 180 -0.26 24.62 3.94
C PRO A 180 -0.87 24.88 2.57
N SER A 181 -0.23 25.75 1.79
CA SER A 181 -0.54 25.99 0.37
C SER A 181 0.74 25.80 -0.47
N GLY A 182 0.70 24.97 -1.51
CA GLY A 182 1.87 24.60 -2.33
C GLY A 182 2.55 23.29 -1.89
N LEU A 183 3.84 23.14 -2.18
CA LEU A 183 4.58 21.88 -1.98
C LEU A 183 5.54 21.99 -0.79
N TYR A 184 5.43 21.09 0.19
CA TYR A 184 6.26 21.08 1.41
C TYR A 184 6.92 19.71 1.61
N GLY A 185 8.25 19.65 1.68
CA GLY A 185 8.95 18.39 1.88
C GLY A 185 10.26 18.53 2.66
N SER A 186 10.66 17.44 3.33
CA SER A 186 11.88 17.40 4.13
C SER A 186 13.09 16.97 3.27
N THR A 187 14.11 17.84 3.25
CA THR A 187 15.26 18.00 2.33
C THR A 187 14.95 18.61 0.96
N SER A 188 13.84 18.25 0.31
CA SER A 188 13.31 18.96 -0.86
C SER A 188 11.79 18.81 -0.99
N ALA A 189 11.11 19.81 -1.58
CA ALA A 189 9.69 19.72 -1.92
C ALA A 189 9.46 18.72 -3.07
N ILE A 190 10.30 18.78 -4.10
CA ILE A 190 10.29 17.88 -5.25
C ILE A 190 11.65 17.18 -5.35
N ALA A 191 11.65 15.87 -5.58
CA ALA A 191 12.82 15.08 -5.93
C ALA A 191 12.61 14.35 -7.27
N MET A 192 13.45 14.65 -8.25
CA MET A 192 13.54 13.93 -9.53
C MET A 192 14.56 12.80 -9.37
N GLY A 193 14.10 11.61 -8.98
CA GLY A 193 14.97 10.52 -8.55
C GLY A 193 15.82 10.91 -7.33
N ASN A 194 17.11 11.22 -7.54
CA ASN A 194 18.07 11.58 -6.49
C ASN A 194 18.43 13.08 -6.47
N ALA A 195 17.78 13.90 -7.29
CA ALA A 195 18.07 15.33 -7.41
C ALA A 195 16.87 16.17 -6.98
N ALA A 196 17.11 17.22 -6.20
CA ALA A 196 16.06 18.19 -5.90
C ALA A 196 15.69 18.99 -7.15
N CYS A 197 14.41 19.30 -7.34
CA CYS A 197 13.94 20.22 -8.38
C CYS A 197 13.33 21.48 -7.75
N ASN A 198 13.70 22.65 -8.29
CA ASN A 198 13.27 23.96 -7.81
C ASN A 198 12.74 24.88 -8.92
N THR A 199 12.61 24.39 -10.16
CA THR A 199 12.11 25.13 -11.32
C THR A 199 11.16 24.26 -12.12
N SER A 200 10.10 24.84 -12.68
CA SER A 200 9.18 24.16 -13.60
C SER A 200 9.57 24.50 -15.05
N PRO A 201 9.65 23.52 -15.99
CA PRO A 201 9.47 22.09 -15.78
C PRO A 201 10.68 21.44 -15.09
N CYS A 202 10.43 20.33 -14.40
CA CYS A 202 11.45 19.42 -13.89
C CYS A 202 11.70 18.30 -14.90
N SER A 203 12.97 17.95 -15.13
CA SER A 203 13.33 16.80 -15.97
C SER A 203 14.27 15.84 -15.23
N GLY A 204 13.97 14.56 -15.32
CA GLY A 204 14.75 13.46 -14.77
C GLY A 204 14.54 12.17 -15.57
N THR A 205 15.24 11.11 -15.19
CA THR A 205 14.98 9.78 -15.75
C THR A 205 13.69 9.21 -15.16
N THR A 206 12.90 8.49 -15.94
CA THR A 206 11.76 7.69 -15.45
C THR A 206 12.23 6.81 -14.28
N LEU A 207 11.44 6.75 -13.21
CA LEU A 207 11.75 5.91 -12.06
C LEU A 207 11.63 4.43 -12.46
N THR A 208 12.36 3.57 -11.76
CA THR A 208 12.13 2.13 -11.85
C THR A 208 10.75 1.77 -11.33
N ASP A 209 10.25 0.57 -11.64
CA ASP A 209 8.95 0.10 -11.16
C ASP A 209 8.76 0.30 -9.65
N ARG A 210 7.62 0.90 -9.27
CA ARG A 210 7.25 1.19 -7.88
C ARG A 210 6.61 -0.01 -7.19
N VAL A 211 6.11 -1.01 -7.92
CA VAL A 211 5.54 -2.23 -7.32
C VAL A 211 6.49 -2.88 -6.30
N PRO A 212 7.76 -3.21 -6.65
CA PRO A 212 8.70 -3.79 -5.68
C PRO A 212 9.18 -2.81 -4.60
N LYS A 213 8.81 -1.53 -4.67
CA LYS A 213 9.12 -0.54 -3.62
C LYS A 213 7.99 -0.40 -2.61
N VAL A 214 6.74 -0.51 -3.08
CA VAL A 214 5.53 -0.40 -2.28
C VAL A 214 5.07 -1.73 -1.70
N PHE A 215 5.26 -2.80 -2.47
CA PHE A 215 4.75 -4.12 -2.17
C PHE A 215 5.88 -5.14 -2.01
N ASN A 216 5.60 -6.21 -1.27
CA ASN A 216 6.37 -7.45 -1.25
C ASN A 216 6.14 -8.25 -2.53
N ALA A 217 6.17 -7.60 -3.69
CA ALA A 217 5.99 -8.20 -5.01
C ALA A 217 7.19 -7.86 -5.92
N THR A 218 7.52 -8.71 -6.90
CA THR A 218 8.61 -8.45 -7.86
C THR A 218 8.21 -7.48 -8.96
N ASP A 219 6.96 -7.57 -9.38
CA ASP A 219 6.32 -6.83 -10.47
C ASP A 219 4.80 -6.84 -10.24
N PHE A 220 4.05 -6.20 -11.13
CA PHE A 220 2.60 -6.09 -11.01
C PHE A 220 1.87 -7.44 -11.08
N ASN A 221 2.34 -8.41 -11.88
CA ASN A 221 1.71 -9.73 -11.97
C ASN A 221 1.89 -10.56 -10.69
N ASP A 222 3.03 -10.42 -10.01
CA ASP A 222 3.22 -10.98 -8.67
C ASP A 222 2.35 -10.25 -7.63
N LEU A 223 2.14 -8.94 -7.77
CA LEU A 223 1.22 -8.18 -6.91
C LEU A 223 -0.22 -8.68 -7.07
N THR A 224 -0.75 -8.81 -8.29
CA THR A 224 -2.12 -9.30 -8.53
C THR A 224 -2.31 -10.71 -7.96
N SER A 225 -1.33 -11.59 -8.14
CA SER A 225 -1.35 -12.94 -7.55
C SER A 225 -1.42 -12.91 -6.01
N LYS A 226 -0.71 -11.97 -5.38
CA LYS A 226 -0.72 -11.80 -3.92
C LYS A 226 -1.99 -11.14 -3.40
N VAL A 227 -2.55 -10.18 -4.13
CA VAL A 227 -3.87 -9.61 -3.84
C VAL A 227 -4.95 -10.68 -3.92
N ALA A 228 -4.93 -11.52 -4.96
CA ALA A 228 -5.86 -12.64 -5.11
C ALA A 228 -5.76 -13.62 -3.93
N ALA A 229 -4.54 -14.02 -3.55
CA ALA A 229 -4.31 -14.89 -2.41
C ALA A 229 -4.76 -14.25 -1.08
N ALA A 230 -4.46 -12.98 -0.88
CA ALA A 230 -4.90 -12.22 0.29
C ALA A 230 -6.42 -12.05 0.32
N SER A 231 -7.10 -12.11 -0.83
CA SER A 231 -8.55 -11.95 -0.96
C SER A 231 -9.37 -13.20 -0.70
N ALA A 232 -8.73 -14.37 -0.62
CA ALA A 232 -9.38 -15.61 -0.22
C ALA A 232 -10.11 -15.48 1.12
N LYS A 233 -11.23 -16.19 1.26
CA LYS A 233 -12.12 -16.06 2.43
C LYS A 233 -12.98 -17.31 2.62
N THR A 234 -13.26 -17.66 3.87
CA THR A 234 -14.25 -18.68 4.20
C THR A 234 -15.61 -18.04 4.45
N VAL A 235 -16.64 -18.43 3.70
CA VAL A 235 -18.03 -17.94 3.87
C VAL A 235 -18.97 -19.14 3.89
N ASN A 236 -19.87 -19.18 4.89
CA ASN A 236 -20.81 -20.28 5.08
C ASN A 236 -20.13 -21.67 5.09
N GLY A 237 -18.94 -21.77 5.68
CA GLY A 237 -18.13 -22.99 5.72
C GLY A 237 -17.43 -23.37 4.41
N GLN A 238 -17.52 -22.54 3.36
CA GLN A 238 -16.87 -22.75 2.07
C GLN A 238 -15.63 -21.88 1.92
N ASN A 239 -14.54 -22.47 1.47
CA ASN A 239 -13.31 -21.72 1.19
C ASN A 239 -13.37 -21.17 -0.23
N LEU A 240 -13.50 -19.85 -0.34
CA LEU A 240 -13.49 -19.13 -1.59
C LEU A 240 -12.08 -18.69 -1.92
N THR A 241 -11.64 -18.98 -3.13
CA THR A 241 -10.34 -18.58 -3.68
C THR A 241 -10.55 -17.62 -4.82
N VAL A 242 -9.77 -16.53 -4.83
CA VAL A 242 -9.81 -15.52 -5.90
C VAL A 242 -8.65 -15.76 -6.85
N SER A 243 -8.87 -15.49 -8.14
CA SER A 243 -7.83 -15.46 -9.17
C SER A 243 -8.05 -14.23 -10.04
N ILE A 244 -6.97 -13.54 -10.40
CA ILE A 244 -7.02 -12.31 -11.19
C ILE A 244 -6.21 -12.58 -12.47
N SER A 245 -6.81 -12.31 -13.62
CA SER A 245 -6.16 -12.38 -14.94
C SER A 245 -6.22 -11.02 -15.62
N GLY A 246 -5.49 -10.83 -16.74
CA GLY A 246 -5.47 -9.56 -17.45
C GLY A 246 -4.42 -8.58 -16.91
N THR A 247 -4.38 -7.37 -17.47
CA THR A 247 -3.42 -6.29 -17.18
C THR A 247 -4.05 -4.94 -17.51
N GLY A 248 -3.66 -3.86 -16.83
CA GLY A 248 -4.27 -2.54 -17.09
C GLY A 248 -5.73 -2.51 -16.63
N GLU A 249 -6.56 -1.75 -17.34
CA GLU A 249 -8.03 -1.75 -17.16
C GLU A 249 -8.65 -3.13 -17.39
N ASP A 250 -8.05 -4.01 -18.20
CA ASP A 250 -8.61 -5.33 -18.54
C ASP A 250 -8.36 -6.43 -17.49
N VAL A 251 -8.12 -6.08 -16.22
CA VAL A 251 -8.04 -7.11 -15.17
C VAL A 251 -9.40 -7.69 -14.86
N ILE A 252 -9.46 -9.02 -14.74
CA ILE A 252 -10.70 -9.76 -14.52
C ILE A 252 -10.52 -10.65 -13.29
N PRO A 253 -11.17 -10.32 -12.16
CA PRO A 253 -11.17 -11.18 -10.99
C PRO A 253 -12.23 -12.28 -11.15
N THR A 254 -11.90 -13.47 -10.64
CA THR A 254 -12.76 -14.64 -10.66
C THR A 254 -12.72 -15.33 -9.31
N VAL A 255 -13.86 -15.87 -8.87
CA VAL A 255 -13.98 -16.60 -7.61
C VAL A 255 -14.26 -18.07 -7.89
N SER A 256 -13.52 -18.94 -7.22
CA SER A 256 -13.70 -20.38 -7.21
C SER A 256 -14.05 -20.86 -5.79
N GLY A 257 -14.68 -22.03 -5.69
CA GLY A 257 -15.15 -22.58 -4.41
C GLY A 257 -16.60 -22.21 -4.06
N MET A 258 -17.31 -21.49 -4.93
CA MET A 258 -18.75 -21.26 -4.76
C MET A 258 -19.52 -22.60 -4.80
N PRO A 259 -20.54 -22.80 -3.94
CA PRO A 259 -21.32 -24.04 -3.93
C PRO A 259 -21.96 -24.35 -5.29
N ALA A 260 -21.66 -25.51 -5.86
CA ALA A 260 -22.41 -25.99 -7.02
C ALA A 260 -23.85 -26.37 -6.63
N ALA A 261 -24.78 -26.26 -7.57
CA ALA A 261 -26.13 -26.77 -7.39
C ALA A 261 -26.09 -28.28 -7.09
N PRO A 262 -26.69 -28.74 -5.99
CA PRO A 262 -26.65 -30.16 -5.64
C PRO A 262 -27.50 -30.98 -6.60
N THR A 263 -27.13 -32.24 -6.80
CA THR A 263 -27.94 -33.18 -7.57
C THR A 263 -29.28 -33.40 -6.85
N PRO A 264 -30.42 -33.08 -7.50
CA PRO A 264 -31.73 -33.27 -6.88
C PRO A 264 -32.07 -34.75 -6.81
N SER A 265 -32.68 -35.17 -5.70
CA SER A 265 -33.15 -36.55 -5.51
C SER A 265 -34.60 -36.74 -5.98
N CYS A 266 -35.36 -35.65 -6.04
CA CYS A 266 -36.75 -35.59 -6.44
C CYS A 266 -36.97 -34.44 -7.42
N THR A 267 -37.95 -34.59 -8.31
CA THR A 267 -38.34 -33.53 -9.26
C THR A 267 -39.84 -33.28 -9.20
N CYS A 268 -40.21 -32.04 -8.86
CA CYS A 268 -41.54 -31.49 -9.00
C CYS A 268 -41.79 -31.06 -10.44
N THR A 269 -42.89 -31.53 -11.02
CA THR A 269 -43.25 -31.27 -12.43
C THR A 269 -44.25 -30.12 -12.60
N ASN A 270 -44.58 -29.41 -11.52
CA ASN A 270 -45.44 -28.23 -11.57
C ASN A 270 -44.83 -27.14 -12.49
N ALA A 271 -45.67 -26.50 -13.31
CA ALA A 271 -45.29 -25.32 -14.09
C ALA A 271 -45.07 -24.09 -13.19
N SER A 272 -45.79 -24.02 -12.06
CA SER A 272 -45.59 -23.04 -10.99
C SER A 272 -46.00 -23.65 -9.65
N ILE A 273 -45.32 -23.28 -8.56
CA ILE A 273 -45.68 -23.69 -7.20
C ILE A 273 -45.37 -22.59 -6.18
N THR A 274 -46.24 -22.44 -5.18
CA THR A 274 -46.00 -21.61 -4.00
C THR A 274 -45.62 -22.51 -2.82
N LEU A 275 -44.44 -22.28 -2.26
CA LEU A 275 -43.95 -22.93 -1.05
C LEU A 275 -44.30 -22.09 0.18
N THR A 276 -44.78 -22.77 1.20
CA THR A 276 -44.92 -22.28 2.56
C THR A 276 -44.16 -23.21 3.48
N SER A 277 -43.90 -22.82 4.74
CA SER A 277 -43.26 -23.69 5.72
C SER A 277 -44.00 -25.03 5.94
N SER A 278 -45.29 -25.09 5.64
CA SER A 278 -46.14 -26.28 5.72
C SER A 278 -46.22 -27.13 4.45
N THR A 279 -45.68 -26.65 3.32
CA THR A 279 -45.76 -27.40 2.05
C THR A 279 -44.92 -28.67 2.15
N SER A 280 -45.55 -29.83 2.05
CA SER A 280 -44.88 -31.13 2.19
C SER A 280 -44.75 -31.92 0.89
N SER A 281 -45.39 -31.50 -0.20
CA SER A 281 -45.50 -32.25 -1.45
C SER A 281 -45.68 -31.36 -2.68
N CYS A 282 -45.52 -31.94 -3.87
CA CYS A 282 -45.78 -31.31 -5.16
C CYS A 282 -46.19 -32.38 -6.20
N THR A 283 -46.53 -31.97 -7.42
CA THR A 283 -46.79 -32.92 -8.51
C THR A 283 -45.50 -33.69 -8.84
N GLY A 284 -45.55 -35.01 -8.74
CA GLY A 284 -44.39 -35.89 -8.93
C GLY A 284 -43.64 -36.24 -7.64
N VAL A 285 -43.93 -35.58 -6.51
CA VAL A 285 -43.29 -35.86 -5.21
C VAL A 285 -44.34 -35.86 -4.09
N ALA A 286 -44.68 -37.06 -3.60
CA ALA A 286 -45.69 -37.22 -2.56
C ALA A 286 -45.26 -36.66 -1.19
N ASN A 287 -43.96 -36.65 -0.88
CA ASN A 287 -43.43 -36.12 0.37
C ASN A 287 -41.97 -35.65 0.21
N PHE A 288 -41.68 -34.39 0.52
CA PHE A 288 -40.32 -33.82 0.45
C PHE A 288 -39.33 -34.47 1.41
N SER A 289 -39.78 -35.10 2.51
CA SER A 289 -38.87 -35.82 3.42
C SER A 289 -38.20 -37.02 2.74
N ALA A 290 -38.80 -37.57 1.67
CA ALA A 290 -38.18 -38.64 0.87
C ALA A 290 -37.03 -38.13 -0.02
N CYS A 291 -36.87 -36.82 -0.15
CA CYS A 291 -35.94 -36.18 -1.07
C CYS A 291 -34.59 -35.83 -0.43
N SER A 292 -34.31 -36.31 0.78
CA SER A 292 -33.03 -36.07 1.45
C SER A 292 -32.60 -34.58 1.47
N GLY A 293 -33.57 -33.67 1.50
CA GLY A 293 -33.32 -32.22 1.47
C GLY A 293 -33.20 -31.56 0.11
N ASN A 294 -33.03 -32.29 -1.00
CA ASN A 294 -32.72 -31.71 -2.32
C ASN A 294 -33.87 -31.88 -3.31
N VAL A 295 -34.61 -30.81 -3.60
CA VAL A 295 -35.80 -30.87 -4.45
C VAL A 295 -35.61 -29.99 -5.68
N LYS A 296 -35.81 -30.57 -6.87
CA LYS A 296 -35.86 -29.82 -8.13
C LYS A 296 -37.29 -29.42 -8.47
N PHE A 297 -37.46 -28.21 -9.00
CA PHE A 297 -38.71 -27.69 -9.54
C PHE A 297 -38.51 -27.35 -11.02
N ASN A 298 -39.34 -27.91 -11.90
CA ASN A 298 -39.24 -27.65 -13.35
C ASN A 298 -39.83 -26.28 -13.75
N GLY A 299 -40.65 -25.68 -12.89
CA GLY A 299 -41.35 -24.43 -13.16
C GLY A 299 -40.89 -23.27 -12.27
N THR A 300 -41.68 -22.20 -12.25
CA THR A 300 -41.44 -21.03 -11.39
C THR A 300 -41.80 -21.36 -9.93
N VAL A 301 -41.02 -20.87 -8.97
CA VAL A 301 -41.25 -21.12 -7.54
C VAL A 301 -41.45 -19.81 -6.79
N THR A 302 -42.54 -19.67 -6.06
CA THR A 302 -42.73 -18.58 -5.10
C THR A 302 -42.51 -19.12 -3.69
N VAL A 303 -41.64 -18.51 -2.90
CA VAL A 303 -41.23 -18.95 -1.56
C VAL A 303 -41.77 -17.98 -0.53
N ASN A 304 -42.88 -18.33 0.10
CA ASN A 304 -43.42 -17.64 1.29
C ASN A 304 -42.96 -18.31 2.60
N GLY A 305 -42.10 -19.32 2.47
CA GLY A 305 -41.47 -20.05 3.56
C GLY A 305 -40.90 -21.35 3.03
N VAL A 306 -39.62 -21.64 3.31
CA VAL A 306 -38.99 -22.90 2.88
C VAL A 306 -39.38 -24.02 3.86
N PRO A 307 -40.00 -25.11 3.39
CA PRO A 307 -40.29 -26.27 4.24
C PRO A 307 -39.03 -26.76 4.97
N ALA A 308 -39.15 -27.16 6.23
CA ALA A 308 -38.00 -27.63 7.02
C ALA A 308 -37.29 -28.84 6.37
N THR A 309 -38.03 -29.66 5.64
CA THR A 309 -37.54 -30.84 4.92
C THR A 309 -36.75 -30.52 3.65
N ILE A 310 -36.78 -29.27 3.16
CA ILE A 310 -35.99 -28.82 2.02
C ILE A 310 -34.76 -28.11 2.55
N THR A 311 -33.58 -28.62 2.24
CA THR A 311 -32.29 -27.96 2.48
C THR A 311 -31.87 -27.17 1.25
N ASN A 312 -32.03 -27.78 0.07
CA ASN A 312 -31.68 -27.18 -1.20
C ASN A 312 -32.86 -27.23 -2.18
N LEU A 313 -33.23 -26.05 -2.67
CA LEU A 313 -34.21 -25.84 -3.72
C LEU A 313 -33.46 -25.58 -5.02
N VAL A 314 -33.70 -26.41 -6.04
CA VAL A 314 -33.14 -26.21 -7.38
C VAL A 314 -34.29 -25.93 -8.33
N SER A 315 -34.26 -24.82 -9.07
CA SER A 315 -35.34 -24.42 -9.98
C SER A 315 -34.86 -24.26 -11.42
N ALA A 316 -35.62 -24.79 -12.36
CA ALA A 316 -35.43 -24.51 -13.79
C ALA A 316 -36.17 -23.24 -14.25
N GLY A 317 -37.12 -22.75 -13.46
CA GLY A 317 -37.78 -21.45 -13.65
C GLY A 317 -37.36 -20.43 -12.59
N ASN A 318 -37.88 -19.21 -12.70
CA ASN A 318 -37.57 -18.13 -11.77
C ASN A 318 -37.99 -18.48 -10.33
N VAL A 319 -37.26 -17.95 -9.36
CA VAL A 319 -37.59 -18.09 -7.93
C VAL A 319 -37.89 -16.72 -7.34
N THR A 320 -39.07 -16.53 -6.79
CA THR A 320 -39.45 -15.33 -6.04
C THR A 320 -39.50 -15.65 -4.55
N ILE A 321 -38.79 -14.90 -3.72
CA ILE A 321 -38.69 -15.12 -2.28
C ILE A 321 -39.36 -13.95 -1.55
N GLY A 322 -40.36 -14.28 -0.73
CA GLY A 322 -41.10 -13.35 0.12
C GLY A 322 -40.99 -13.66 1.62
N ALA A 323 -39.98 -14.43 2.04
CA ALA A 323 -39.77 -14.83 3.43
C ALA A 323 -38.28 -15.04 3.75
N ASP A 324 -37.94 -15.05 5.03
CA ASP A 324 -36.57 -15.28 5.52
C ASP A 324 -35.98 -16.61 5.03
N ILE A 325 -34.68 -16.59 4.75
CA ILE A 325 -33.92 -17.74 4.27
C ILE A 325 -32.77 -18.00 5.25
N SER A 326 -32.86 -19.08 6.00
CA SER A 326 -31.85 -19.46 6.99
C SER A 326 -31.36 -20.88 6.80
N GLY A 327 -30.06 -21.05 6.54
CA GLY A 327 -29.42 -22.35 6.36
C GLY A 327 -29.92 -23.11 5.13
N LYS A 328 -30.35 -22.41 4.07
CA LYS A 328 -30.90 -23.02 2.85
C LYS A 328 -30.06 -22.68 1.62
N GLY A 329 -30.08 -23.58 0.65
CA GLY A 329 -29.57 -23.34 -0.68
C GLY A 329 -30.72 -23.11 -1.67
N ILE A 330 -30.70 -21.97 -2.35
CA ILE A 330 -31.59 -21.62 -3.45
C ILE A 330 -30.75 -21.57 -4.72
N TYR A 331 -31.06 -22.44 -5.66
CA TYR A 331 -30.33 -22.60 -6.91
C TYR A 331 -31.28 -22.43 -8.09
N THR A 332 -30.86 -21.70 -9.12
CA THR A 332 -31.54 -21.72 -10.42
C THR A 332 -30.60 -22.26 -11.51
N THR A 333 -31.19 -22.72 -12.61
CA THR A 333 -30.47 -23.25 -13.77
C THR A 333 -30.97 -22.62 -15.07
N GLY A 334 -30.16 -22.63 -16.12
CA GLY A 334 -30.53 -22.01 -17.40
C GLY A 334 -30.43 -20.49 -17.32
N THR A 335 -31.48 -19.77 -17.72
CA THR A 335 -31.56 -18.30 -17.64
C THR A 335 -32.43 -17.80 -16.48
N ALA A 336 -32.88 -18.72 -15.62
CA ALA A 336 -33.78 -18.39 -14.52
C ALA A 336 -33.11 -17.54 -13.45
N GLY A 337 -33.79 -16.50 -13.00
CA GLY A 337 -33.33 -15.57 -11.97
C GLY A 337 -33.89 -15.85 -10.57
N VAL A 338 -33.34 -15.14 -9.58
CA VAL A 338 -33.88 -15.08 -8.21
C VAL A 338 -34.29 -13.64 -7.90
N SER A 339 -35.51 -13.45 -7.43
CA SER A 339 -36.02 -12.15 -6.96
C SER A 339 -36.44 -12.27 -5.50
N VAL A 340 -35.82 -11.51 -4.62
CA VAL A 340 -36.16 -11.41 -3.20
C VAL A 340 -36.90 -10.10 -3.00
N THR A 341 -38.20 -10.17 -2.71
CA THR A 341 -39.10 -9.02 -2.62
C THR A 341 -40.02 -9.15 -1.41
N ALA A 342 -39.60 -8.59 -0.27
CA ALA A 342 -40.51 -8.27 0.84
C ALA A 342 -39.89 -7.19 1.74
N ASN A 343 -40.73 -6.56 2.57
CA ASN A 343 -40.33 -5.44 3.41
C ASN A 343 -39.12 -5.76 4.31
N ASN A 344 -39.11 -6.92 4.97
CA ASN A 344 -38.02 -7.35 5.84
C ASN A 344 -37.69 -8.82 5.53
N ILE A 345 -36.54 -9.09 4.93
CA ILE A 345 -36.05 -10.45 4.67
C ILE A 345 -34.64 -10.60 5.19
N ASP A 346 -34.44 -11.58 6.06
CA ASP A 346 -33.11 -12.00 6.51
C ASP A 346 -32.62 -13.22 5.73
N ILE A 347 -31.44 -13.10 5.14
CA ILE A 347 -30.72 -14.18 4.45
C ILE A 347 -29.49 -14.53 5.30
N THR A 348 -29.53 -15.66 5.99
CA THR A 348 -28.51 -16.05 6.96
C THR A 348 -27.96 -17.45 6.67
N ASN A 349 -26.64 -17.61 6.67
CA ASN A 349 -25.96 -18.90 6.44
C ASN A 349 -26.49 -19.65 5.21
N SER A 350 -26.82 -18.91 4.15
CA SER A 350 -27.54 -19.43 2.99
C SER A 350 -26.75 -19.26 1.71
N ASN A 351 -27.13 -20.03 0.69
CA ASN A 351 -26.56 -19.92 -0.65
C ASN A 351 -27.67 -19.52 -1.60
N ILE A 352 -27.55 -18.37 -2.26
CA ILE A 352 -28.44 -17.93 -3.33
C ILE A 352 -27.61 -17.89 -4.60
N ILE A 353 -27.78 -18.90 -5.45
CA ILE A 353 -26.92 -19.11 -6.61
C ILE A 353 -27.80 -19.21 -7.84
N SER A 354 -27.61 -18.28 -8.76
CA SER A 354 -28.48 -18.12 -9.92
C SER A 354 -27.71 -18.28 -11.22
N ALA A 355 -28.32 -18.93 -12.19
CA ALA A 355 -27.85 -18.92 -13.56
C ALA A 355 -28.45 -17.76 -14.39
N GLY A 356 -29.20 -16.85 -13.75
CA GLY A 356 -29.73 -15.60 -14.31
C GLY A 356 -29.61 -14.44 -13.32
N LYS A 357 -30.30 -13.32 -13.55
CA LYS A 357 -30.28 -12.13 -12.66
C LYS A 357 -30.67 -12.47 -11.22
N ILE A 358 -29.99 -11.84 -10.25
CA ILE A 358 -30.42 -11.82 -8.85
C ILE A 358 -30.81 -10.40 -8.49
N THR A 359 -32.04 -10.21 -8.05
CA THR A 359 -32.51 -8.93 -7.48
C THR A 359 -32.91 -9.16 -6.03
N ILE A 360 -32.28 -8.45 -5.11
CA ILE A 360 -32.63 -8.45 -3.69
C ILE A 360 -33.05 -7.04 -3.31
N ASN A 361 -34.36 -6.85 -3.11
CA ASN A 361 -34.91 -5.58 -2.68
C ASN A 361 -35.74 -5.81 -1.41
N SER A 362 -35.23 -5.36 -0.27
CA SER A 362 -35.90 -5.48 1.01
C SER A 362 -35.64 -4.29 1.89
N ASN A 363 -36.69 -3.52 2.21
CA ASN A 363 -36.64 -2.25 2.93
C ASN A 363 -35.85 -2.24 4.25
N ASN A 364 -35.66 -3.39 4.91
CA ASN A 364 -34.88 -3.49 6.15
C ASN A 364 -34.32 -4.89 6.41
N GLY A 365 -33.98 -5.63 5.35
CA GLY A 365 -33.43 -6.99 5.46
C GLY A 365 -31.94 -7.04 5.82
N THR A 366 -31.41 -8.23 6.12
CA THR A 366 -29.97 -8.47 6.31
C THR A 366 -29.46 -9.65 5.48
N ILE A 367 -28.18 -9.61 5.06
CA ILE A 367 -27.49 -10.72 4.40
C ILE A 367 -26.23 -11.07 5.20
N THR A 368 -26.32 -12.14 6.00
CA THR A 368 -25.25 -12.54 6.93
C THR A 368 -24.67 -13.90 6.61
N ASN A 369 -23.33 -13.98 6.53
CA ASN A 369 -22.55 -15.20 6.29
C ASN A 369 -23.13 -16.06 5.15
N SER A 370 -23.53 -15.40 4.06
CA SER A 370 -24.24 -16.03 2.94
C SER A 370 -23.46 -15.85 1.63
N ASN A 371 -23.64 -16.79 0.72
CA ASN A 371 -23.10 -16.72 -0.63
C ASN A 371 -24.21 -16.28 -1.57
N VAL A 372 -24.04 -15.16 -2.25
CA VAL A 372 -24.91 -14.70 -3.33
C VAL A 372 -24.08 -14.72 -4.61
N SER A 373 -24.51 -15.47 -5.62
CA SER A 373 -23.75 -15.62 -6.84
C SER A 373 -24.62 -15.70 -8.07
N SER A 374 -24.19 -15.04 -9.13
CA SER A 374 -24.78 -15.24 -10.43
C SER A 374 -23.72 -15.48 -11.49
N SER A 375 -24.03 -16.39 -12.41
CA SER A 375 -23.18 -16.73 -13.56
C SER A 375 -23.92 -16.58 -14.89
N GLY A 376 -25.09 -15.95 -14.87
CA GLY A 376 -26.04 -15.95 -15.99
C GLY A 376 -25.80 -14.87 -17.01
N THR A 377 -25.88 -15.23 -18.30
CA THR A 377 -26.04 -14.25 -19.38
C THR A 377 -27.49 -13.74 -19.36
N ILE A 378 -27.68 -12.43 -19.22
CA ILE A 378 -29.00 -11.81 -19.33
C ILE A 378 -29.19 -11.38 -20.78
N SER A 379 -30.18 -11.97 -21.46
CA SER A 379 -30.52 -11.55 -22.82
C SER A 379 -31.41 -10.30 -22.76
N GLY A 380 -30.87 -9.17 -23.20
CA GLY A 380 -31.66 -7.95 -23.48
C GLY A 380 -31.77 -6.92 -22.35
N ASP A 381 -31.04 -7.08 -21.24
CA ASP A 381 -30.84 -6.03 -20.23
C ASP A 381 -29.32 -5.83 -20.09
N PRO A 382 -28.79 -4.65 -20.48
CA PRO A 382 -27.34 -4.42 -20.49
C PRO A 382 -26.72 -4.31 -19.10
N HIS A 383 -27.49 -4.24 -18.01
CA HIS A 383 -26.94 -3.88 -16.71
C HIS A 383 -27.34 -4.77 -15.52
N ASN A 384 -26.39 -4.95 -14.61
CA ASN A 384 -26.50 -5.58 -13.29
C ASN A 384 -27.04 -7.02 -13.25
N VAL A 385 -26.12 -7.97 -13.21
CA VAL A 385 -26.45 -9.39 -12.98
C VAL A 385 -26.82 -9.66 -11.52
N ILE A 386 -26.31 -8.85 -10.60
CA ILE A 386 -26.73 -8.83 -9.19
C ILE A 386 -27.09 -7.40 -8.78
N GLU A 387 -28.31 -7.21 -8.28
CA GLU A 387 -28.78 -5.94 -7.76
C GLU A 387 -29.24 -6.15 -6.32
N ILE A 388 -28.64 -5.43 -5.36
CA ILE A 388 -29.02 -5.49 -3.95
C ILE A 388 -29.35 -4.08 -3.47
N THR A 389 -30.63 -3.83 -3.21
CA THR A 389 -31.15 -2.52 -2.81
C THR A 389 -31.94 -2.59 -1.51
N ASN A 390 -31.90 -1.48 -0.76
CA ASN A 390 -32.63 -1.27 0.49
C ASN A 390 -32.29 -2.24 1.65
N ILE A 391 -31.36 -3.17 1.47
CA ILE A 391 -30.89 -4.08 2.52
C ILE A 391 -30.14 -3.30 3.60
N SER A 392 -30.51 -3.44 4.87
CA SER A 392 -29.91 -2.67 5.97
C SER A 392 -28.45 -3.05 6.24
N THR A 393 -28.08 -4.33 6.08
CA THR A 393 -26.73 -4.82 6.39
C THR A 393 -26.34 -6.04 5.56
N ILE A 394 -25.12 -6.05 5.04
CA ILE A 394 -24.44 -7.21 4.46
C ILE A 394 -23.20 -7.49 5.32
N SER A 395 -23.10 -8.67 5.95
CA SER A 395 -21.97 -8.98 6.83
C SER A 395 -21.42 -10.39 6.66
N GLY A 396 -20.09 -10.54 6.56
CA GLY A 396 -19.45 -11.86 6.50
C GLY A 396 -19.78 -12.65 5.22
N SER A 397 -20.42 -12.01 4.24
CA SER A 397 -20.97 -12.65 3.03
C SER A 397 -20.00 -12.58 1.85
N ALA A 398 -20.32 -13.33 0.79
CA ALA A 398 -19.67 -13.23 -0.51
C ALA A 398 -20.72 -12.93 -1.58
N ILE A 399 -20.51 -11.87 -2.36
CA ILE A 399 -21.35 -11.46 -3.48
C ILE A 399 -20.51 -11.57 -4.74
N VAL A 400 -20.88 -12.46 -5.66
CA VAL A 400 -20.04 -12.83 -6.81
C VAL A 400 -20.83 -12.83 -8.11
N ALA A 401 -20.54 -11.88 -9.00
CA ALA A 401 -21.01 -11.88 -10.38
C ALA A 401 -19.91 -12.46 -11.29
N SER A 402 -20.27 -13.48 -12.06
CA SER A 402 -19.32 -14.29 -12.84
C SER A 402 -19.80 -14.60 -14.26
N ALA A 403 -20.82 -13.88 -14.74
CA ALA A 403 -21.36 -14.01 -16.08
C ALA A 403 -20.26 -13.85 -17.17
N SER A 404 -20.51 -14.37 -18.37
CA SER A 404 -19.57 -14.20 -19.49
C SER A 404 -19.53 -12.78 -20.02
N ASP A 405 -20.67 -12.07 -19.92
CA ASP A 405 -20.91 -10.75 -20.50
C ASP A 405 -21.64 -9.90 -19.45
N HIS A 406 -21.20 -8.65 -19.22
CA HIS A 406 -21.80 -7.66 -18.32
C HIS A 406 -21.99 -8.18 -16.90
N ALA A 407 -20.90 -8.68 -16.29
CA ALA A 407 -20.95 -9.31 -14.97
C ALA A 407 -20.94 -8.29 -13.83
N GLU A 408 -21.92 -7.40 -13.80
CA GLU A 408 -21.99 -6.24 -12.92
C GLU A 408 -22.71 -6.51 -11.60
N ILE A 409 -22.30 -5.81 -10.53
CA ILE A 409 -22.96 -5.79 -9.23
C ILE A 409 -23.34 -4.36 -8.88
N TYR A 410 -24.63 -4.13 -8.62
CA TYR A 410 -25.11 -2.90 -7.99
C TYR A 410 -25.43 -3.13 -6.51
N LEU A 411 -24.74 -2.40 -5.64
CA LEU A 411 -25.00 -2.40 -4.19
C LEU A 411 -25.57 -1.05 -3.76
N GLY A 412 -26.90 -0.95 -3.76
CA GLY A 412 -27.67 0.10 -3.07
C GLY A 412 -28.04 -0.29 -1.63
N ALA A 413 -27.17 -1.05 -0.97
CA ALA A 413 -27.38 -1.55 0.39
C ALA A 413 -26.96 -0.52 1.46
N GLY A 414 -27.33 -0.78 2.71
CA GLY A 414 -26.81 -0.11 3.90
C GLY A 414 -25.42 -0.61 4.25
N ASN A 415 -25.17 -0.92 5.52
CA ASN A 415 -23.81 -1.20 6.00
C ASN A 415 -23.27 -2.52 5.43
N VAL A 416 -22.13 -2.48 4.74
CA VAL A 416 -21.40 -3.66 4.27
C VAL A 416 -20.20 -3.87 5.17
N SER A 417 -20.00 -5.09 5.69
CA SER A 417 -18.88 -5.37 6.59
C SER A 417 -18.30 -6.76 6.39
N ASN A 418 -16.98 -6.88 6.47
CA ASN A 418 -16.28 -8.17 6.33
C ASN A 418 -16.79 -8.94 5.12
N ALA A 419 -17.02 -8.29 3.97
CA ALA A 419 -17.60 -8.89 2.76
C ALA A 419 -16.51 -9.17 1.72
N LEU A 420 -16.75 -10.16 0.85
CA LEU A 420 -16.03 -10.32 -0.40
C LEU A 420 -17.01 -9.98 -1.53
N ILE A 421 -16.71 -8.96 -2.31
CA ILE A 421 -17.53 -8.49 -3.43
C ILE A 421 -16.66 -8.63 -4.67
N THR A 422 -17.14 -9.40 -5.65
CA THR A 422 -16.36 -9.65 -6.87
C THR A 422 -17.23 -9.70 -8.10
N ALA A 423 -16.89 -8.89 -9.10
CA ALA A 423 -17.52 -8.83 -10.40
C ALA A 423 -16.46 -9.04 -11.48
N LYS A 424 -16.81 -9.63 -12.63
CA LYS A 424 -15.84 -9.69 -13.74
C LYS A 424 -15.74 -8.40 -14.53
N ASP A 425 -16.82 -7.62 -14.59
CA ASP A 425 -16.84 -6.27 -15.14
C ASP A 425 -16.87 -5.29 -13.97
N GLU A 426 -18.06 -4.94 -13.50
CA GLU A 426 -18.21 -3.73 -12.71
C GLU A 426 -18.79 -3.95 -11.30
N VAL A 427 -18.38 -3.14 -10.34
CA VAL A 427 -19.06 -3.02 -9.04
C VAL A 427 -19.40 -1.56 -8.78
N ARG A 428 -20.71 -1.26 -8.75
CA ARG A 428 -21.26 0.05 -8.34
C ARG A 428 -21.62 0.05 -6.87
N LEU A 429 -21.04 0.98 -6.12
CA LEU A 429 -21.26 1.14 -4.69
C LEU A 429 -22.04 2.43 -4.42
N ASN A 430 -23.38 2.34 -4.47
CA ASN A 430 -24.27 3.46 -4.15
C ASN A 430 -24.92 3.26 -2.77
N THR A 431 -24.10 3.13 -1.72
CA THR A 431 -24.57 2.80 -0.37
C THR A 431 -24.65 4.05 0.51
N ALA A 432 -25.83 4.34 1.06
CA ALA A 432 -25.97 5.30 2.16
C ALA A 432 -25.34 4.83 3.49
N GLY A 433 -24.88 3.58 3.54
CA GLY A 433 -24.24 2.96 4.70
C GLY A 433 -22.71 2.87 4.57
N THR A 434 -22.07 2.36 5.63
CA THR A 434 -20.61 2.22 5.68
C THR A 434 -20.13 0.92 5.03
N ILE A 435 -18.98 0.94 4.34
CA ILE A 435 -18.31 -0.27 3.84
C ILE A 435 -17.04 -0.52 4.66
N SER A 436 -17.00 -1.59 5.46
CA SER A 436 -15.91 -1.84 6.40
C SER A 436 -15.25 -3.21 6.25
N ASN A 437 -13.92 -3.27 6.40
CA ASN A 437 -13.13 -4.51 6.42
C ASN A 437 -13.44 -5.47 5.26
N SER A 438 -13.81 -4.91 4.11
CA SER A 438 -14.30 -5.66 2.96
C SER A 438 -13.25 -5.70 1.86
N LYS A 439 -13.46 -6.57 0.88
CA LYS A 439 -12.63 -6.67 -0.30
C LYS A 439 -13.53 -6.56 -1.51
N VAL A 440 -13.30 -5.55 -2.33
CA VAL A 440 -14.05 -5.30 -3.56
C VAL A 440 -13.06 -5.46 -4.70
N LEU A 441 -13.36 -6.39 -5.60
CA LEU A 441 -12.53 -6.67 -6.75
C LEU A 441 -13.38 -6.68 -8.01
N ALA A 442 -13.00 -5.90 -9.01
CA ALA A 442 -13.70 -5.84 -10.27
C ALA A 442 -12.72 -5.53 -11.41
N LYS A 443 -13.21 -5.53 -12.66
CA LYS A 443 -12.53 -4.80 -13.73
C LYS A 443 -12.66 -3.30 -13.48
N GLU A 444 -13.82 -2.86 -13.03
CA GLU A 444 -14.12 -1.44 -12.81
C GLU A 444 -14.91 -1.30 -11.50
N ILE A 445 -14.50 -0.34 -10.66
CA ILE A 445 -15.14 -0.06 -9.38
C ILE A 445 -15.54 1.40 -9.38
N GLU A 446 -16.85 1.65 -9.44
CA GLU A 446 -17.42 2.98 -9.29
C GLU A 446 -17.92 3.17 -7.83
N ILE A 447 -17.41 4.21 -7.16
CA ILE A 447 -17.89 4.66 -5.85
C ILE A 447 -18.36 6.10 -6.00
N GLY A 448 -19.64 6.28 -6.23
CA GLY A 448 -20.13 7.59 -6.62
C GLY A 448 -21.63 7.65 -6.75
N HIS A 449 -22.14 8.87 -6.91
CA HIS A 449 -23.43 9.03 -7.56
C HIS A 449 -23.22 8.75 -9.04
N HIS A 450 -23.64 7.59 -9.51
CA HIS A 450 -23.84 7.43 -10.93
C HIS A 450 -25.15 8.15 -11.27
N ASP A 451 -25.05 9.27 -11.99
CA ASP A 451 -26.18 9.82 -12.72
C ASP A 451 -26.62 8.69 -13.64
N SER A 452 -27.77 8.06 -13.33
CA SER A 452 -28.21 6.90 -14.08
C SER A 452 -28.36 7.34 -15.52
N ASP A 453 -27.41 6.93 -16.37
CA ASP A 453 -27.29 7.21 -17.79
C ASP A 453 -28.65 7.51 -18.44
N THR A 454 -29.05 8.77 -18.31
CA THR A 454 -30.16 9.35 -19.03
C THR A 454 -29.55 10.49 -19.78
N ASP A 455 -29.13 10.19 -21.01
CA ASP A 455 -29.15 11.08 -22.18
C ASP A 455 -30.45 11.95 -22.33
N ASP A 456 -31.37 11.94 -21.35
CA ASP A 456 -32.68 12.58 -21.31
C ASP A 456 -32.79 13.70 -20.25
N GLY A 457 -31.72 14.48 -20.02
CA GLY A 457 -31.79 15.89 -19.60
C GLY A 457 -32.79 16.29 -18.49
N ALA A 458 -32.94 15.48 -17.44
CA ALA A 458 -33.86 15.74 -16.34
C ALA A 458 -33.29 15.28 -15.00
N ASP A 459 -32.12 15.83 -14.65
CA ASP A 459 -31.43 15.58 -13.39
C ASP A 459 -32.22 16.13 -12.23
N GLY A 460 -32.93 15.21 -11.57
CA GLY A 460 -33.88 15.45 -10.51
C GLY A 460 -33.42 14.85 -9.19
N GLY A 461 -32.18 15.09 -8.80
CA GLY A 461 -31.72 15.22 -7.41
C GLY A 461 -32.23 14.21 -6.38
N SER A 462 -31.40 13.21 -6.10
CA SER A 462 -31.22 12.77 -4.72
C SER A 462 -29.75 12.46 -4.49
N SER A 463 -29.05 13.37 -3.84
CA SER A 463 -27.68 13.21 -3.36
C SER A 463 -27.56 11.92 -2.54
N GLY A 464 -27.08 10.85 -3.17
CA GLY A 464 -26.70 9.63 -2.47
C GLY A 464 -25.44 9.94 -1.67
N GLN A 465 -25.58 10.14 -0.35
CA GLN A 465 -24.40 10.26 0.51
C GLN A 465 -23.74 8.90 0.61
N ILE A 466 -22.53 8.74 0.10
CA ILE A 466 -21.75 7.52 0.35
C ILE A 466 -21.35 7.52 1.82
N GLY A 467 -21.66 6.45 2.55
CA GLY A 467 -21.20 6.29 3.93
C GLY A 467 -19.70 6.00 4.03
N ASP A 468 -19.15 6.00 5.24
CA ASP A 468 -17.70 5.80 5.44
C ASP A 468 -17.20 4.45 4.89
N ILE A 469 -16.08 4.45 4.17
CA ILE A 469 -15.41 3.24 3.67
C ILE A 469 -14.16 3.00 4.52
N THR A 470 -14.02 1.92 5.31
CA THR A 470 -12.90 1.76 6.26
C THR A 470 -12.28 0.37 6.25
N GLY A 471 -10.95 0.25 6.36
CA GLY A 471 -10.27 -1.05 6.39
C GLY A 471 -10.47 -1.91 5.14
N THR A 472 -10.93 -1.30 4.06
CA THR A 472 -11.35 -1.98 2.82
C THR A 472 -10.23 -1.97 1.80
N LEU A 473 -10.12 -3.07 1.05
CA LEU A 473 -9.30 -3.18 -0.15
C LEU A 473 -10.19 -3.01 -1.38
N LEU A 474 -9.86 -2.03 -2.21
CA LEU A 474 -10.42 -1.83 -3.55
C LEU A 474 -9.34 -2.22 -4.56
N PHE A 475 -9.64 -3.19 -5.42
CA PHE A 475 -8.75 -3.61 -6.50
C PHE A 475 -9.54 -3.66 -7.81
N GLY A 476 -9.25 -2.73 -8.70
CA GLY A 476 -9.88 -2.61 -10.02
C GLY A 476 -8.84 -2.61 -11.13
N GLY A 477 -9.29 -2.82 -12.36
CA GLY A 477 -8.62 -2.28 -13.54
C GLY A 477 -8.68 -0.77 -13.50
N GLU A 478 -9.88 -0.29 -13.27
CA GLU A 478 -10.26 1.09 -13.04
C GLU A 478 -10.92 1.20 -11.68
N VAL A 479 -10.60 2.28 -10.96
CA VAL A 479 -11.26 2.62 -9.69
C VAL A 479 -11.57 4.10 -9.70
N GLU A 480 -12.86 4.38 -9.82
CA GLU A 480 -13.43 5.72 -9.86
C GLU A 480 -14.10 6.03 -8.53
N ILE A 481 -13.80 7.21 -7.99
CA ILE A 481 -14.50 7.75 -6.83
C ILE A 481 -14.95 9.16 -7.14
N GLU A 482 -16.24 9.33 -7.36
CA GLU A 482 -16.83 10.53 -7.92
C GLU A 482 -18.00 11.06 -7.07
N ASP A 483 -18.42 12.30 -7.34
CA ASP A 483 -19.67 12.89 -6.85
C ASP A 483 -19.89 12.81 -5.32
N MET A 484 -18.82 12.98 -4.55
CA MET A 484 -18.89 12.93 -3.10
C MET A 484 -19.46 14.22 -2.49
N THR A 485 -20.79 14.33 -2.50
CA THR A 485 -21.52 15.54 -2.06
C THR A 485 -21.61 15.75 -0.53
N SER A 486 -20.87 15.00 0.31
CA SER A 486 -20.99 15.06 1.78
C SER A 486 -19.67 14.84 2.54
N ASN A 487 -19.72 14.88 3.89
CA ASN A 487 -18.54 14.62 4.74
C ASN A 487 -18.16 13.13 4.74
N THR A 488 -17.70 12.61 3.59
CA THR A 488 -17.38 11.19 3.39
C THR A 488 -15.97 10.90 3.89
N ASN A 489 -15.80 9.90 4.76
CA ASN A 489 -14.48 9.39 5.14
C ASN A 489 -14.17 8.09 4.38
N ILE A 490 -13.17 8.16 3.50
CA ILE A 490 -12.59 6.99 2.84
C ILE A 490 -11.38 6.55 3.65
N GLY A 491 -11.65 5.83 4.71
CA GLY A 491 -10.67 5.30 5.65
C GLY A 491 -10.57 6.17 6.86
N THR A 492 -9.98 5.60 7.92
CA THR A 492 -9.57 6.35 9.10
C THR A 492 -8.14 6.00 9.45
N ALA A 493 -7.49 6.79 10.31
CA ALA A 493 -6.17 6.44 10.80
C ALA A 493 -6.10 5.05 11.48
N ALA A 494 -7.21 4.59 12.08
CA ALA A 494 -7.30 3.27 12.72
C ALA A 494 -7.73 2.14 11.78
N SER A 495 -8.36 2.47 10.65
CA SER A 495 -8.84 1.51 9.65
C SER A 495 -8.69 2.12 8.26
N PRO A 496 -7.44 2.23 7.78
CA PRO A 496 -7.14 2.86 6.50
C PRO A 496 -7.59 1.98 5.32
N VAL A 497 -7.76 2.59 4.16
CA VAL A 497 -8.10 1.88 2.92
C VAL A 497 -6.86 1.63 2.06
N MET A 498 -6.95 0.63 1.19
CA MET A 498 -6.00 0.41 0.11
C MET A 498 -6.75 0.43 -1.21
N ILE A 499 -6.33 1.30 -2.12
CA ILE A 499 -6.87 1.43 -3.48
C ILE A 499 -5.77 1.06 -4.45
N ILE A 500 -6.04 0.06 -5.30
CA ILE A 500 -5.13 -0.38 -6.34
C ILE A 500 -5.89 -0.42 -7.67
N GLY A 501 -5.58 0.52 -8.57
CA GLY A 501 -5.98 0.47 -9.98
C GLY A 501 -4.88 -0.20 -10.80
N ALA A 502 -5.24 -1.23 -11.58
CA ALA A 502 -4.30 -1.95 -12.43
C ALA A 502 -4.01 -1.21 -13.75
N GLY A 503 -4.96 -0.40 -14.21
CA GLY A 503 -4.82 0.68 -15.17
C GLY A 503 -5.03 2.00 -14.43
N GLU A 504 -6.27 2.41 -14.28
CA GLU A 504 -6.63 3.76 -13.85
C GLU A 504 -7.07 3.86 -12.39
N VAL A 505 -6.81 5.03 -11.79
CA VAL A 505 -7.50 5.49 -10.58
C VAL A 505 -7.89 6.95 -10.79
N GLU A 506 -9.18 7.21 -10.71
CA GLU A 506 -9.77 8.54 -10.81
C GLU A 506 -10.42 8.93 -9.48
N LEU A 507 -10.13 10.15 -9.02
CA LEU A 507 -10.69 10.73 -7.81
C LEU A 507 -11.21 12.13 -8.14
N GLU A 508 -12.50 12.25 -8.44
CA GLU A 508 -13.16 13.51 -8.79
C GLU A 508 -14.04 14.05 -7.65
N ASP A 509 -13.92 15.34 -7.31
CA ASP A 509 -14.78 16.02 -6.32
C ASP A 509 -15.85 16.92 -6.95
N VAL A 510 -17.07 16.74 -6.46
CA VAL A 510 -18.25 17.55 -6.75
C VAL A 510 -18.85 18.08 -5.44
N GLY A 511 -18.17 19.06 -4.82
CA GLY A 511 -18.76 19.99 -3.84
C GLY A 511 -18.59 19.67 -2.35
N GLY A 512 -17.91 18.58 -1.96
CA GLY A 512 -17.91 18.02 -0.59
C GLY A 512 -16.69 18.32 0.29
N ASN A 513 -16.68 17.73 1.51
CA ASN A 513 -15.44 17.60 2.29
C ASN A 513 -15.11 16.11 2.41
N VAL A 514 -14.10 15.64 1.70
CA VAL A 514 -13.74 14.22 1.68
C VAL A 514 -12.40 14.05 2.39
N SER A 515 -12.30 13.05 3.25
CA SER A 515 -11.02 12.63 3.80
C SER A 515 -10.71 11.19 3.45
N LEU A 516 -9.64 10.98 2.69
CA LEU A 516 -9.09 9.67 2.41
C LEU A 516 -7.93 9.39 3.37
N ASN A 517 -7.95 8.26 4.08
CA ASN A 517 -6.83 7.77 4.89
C ASN A 517 -6.39 6.41 4.35
N GLY A 518 -5.26 6.35 3.64
CA GLY A 518 -4.88 5.12 2.96
C GLY A 518 -3.69 5.22 2.01
N LEU A 519 -3.56 4.18 1.19
CA LEU A 519 -2.63 4.14 0.06
C LEU A 519 -3.44 4.09 -1.23
N VAL A 520 -3.16 4.99 -2.15
CA VAL A 520 -3.65 4.95 -3.54
C VAL A 520 -2.49 4.54 -4.45
N PHE A 521 -2.69 3.50 -5.24
CA PHE A 521 -1.70 3.00 -6.18
C PHE A 521 -2.35 2.79 -7.56
N ALA A 522 -1.92 3.55 -8.55
CA ALA A 522 -2.36 3.39 -9.93
C ALA A 522 -1.21 2.79 -10.76
N ASN A 523 -1.49 1.74 -11.53
CA ASN A 523 -0.51 1.08 -12.40
C ASN A 523 -0.64 1.48 -13.89
N GLY A 524 -1.36 2.57 -14.14
CA GLY A 524 -1.56 3.28 -15.39
C GLY A 524 -1.87 4.74 -15.05
N GLU A 525 -2.96 5.27 -15.60
CA GLU A 525 -3.39 6.65 -15.39
C GLU A 525 -3.75 6.92 -13.92
N LEU A 526 -3.45 8.13 -13.47
CA LEU A 526 -3.81 8.62 -12.15
C LEU A 526 -4.34 10.02 -12.36
N GLU A 527 -5.64 10.15 -12.13
CA GLU A 527 -6.37 11.40 -12.23
C GLU A 527 -6.91 11.78 -10.83
N ILE A 528 -6.61 13.01 -10.41
CA ILE A 528 -7.15 13.56 -9.18
C ILE A 528 -7.59 14.98 -9.48
N GLU A 529 -8.91 15.18 -9.51
CA GLU A 529 -9.56 16.43 -9.85
C GLU A 529 -10.38 16.94 -8.66
N ASP A 530 -10.16 18.18 -8.22
CA ASP A 530 -11.05 18.87 -7.28
C ASP A 530 -11.47 20.21 -7.86
N ASN A 531 -12.75 20.31 -8.23
CA ASN A 531 -13.31 21.54 -8.80
C ASN A 531 -13.92 22.46 -7.73
N SER A 532 -14.33 21.92 -6.57
CA SER A 532 -14.79 22.70 -5.42
C SER A 532 -14.97 21.84 -4.16
N GLY A 533 -14.11 21.98 -3.16
CA GLY A 533 -14.31 21.28 -1.89
C GLY A 533 -13.12 21.34 -0.94
N THR A 534 -13.15 20.48 0.07
CA THR A 534 -11.96 20.14 0.86
C THR A 534 -11.69 18.65 0.70
N PHE A 535 -10.82 18.28 -0.24
CA PHE A 535 -10.40 16.89 -0.44
C PHE A 535 -9.03 16.60 0.20
N ALA A 536 -8.97 15.75 1.22
CA ALA A 536 -7.74 15.49 1.97
C ALA A 536 -7.32 14.02 1.95
N ILE A 537 -6.21 13.70 1.28
CA ILE A 537 -5.55 12.39 1.34
C ILE A 537 -4.50 12.41 2.46
N ASN A 538 -4.62 11.50 3.43
CA ASN A 538 -3.62 11.23 4.47
C ASN A 538 -3.04 9.83 4.25
N GLY A 539 -1.77 9.73 3.87
CA GLY A 539 -1.12 8.46 3.58
C GLY A 539 -0.11 8.59 2.44
N ALA A 540 -0.33 7.93 1.31
CA ALA A 540 0.50 8.13 0.12
C ALA A 540 -0.26 7.83 -1.17
N VAL A 541 0.14 8.52 -2.24
CA VAL A 541 -0.35 8.31 -3.61
C VAL A 541 0.82 7.92 -4.50
N VAL A 542 0.65 6.87 -5.32
CA VAL A 542 1.70 6.34 -6.20
C VAL A 542 1.14 6.08 -7.59
N GLY A 543 1.58 6.87 -8.57
CA GLY A 543 1.37 6.61 -9.99
C GLY A 543 2.55 5.82 -10.58
N ASN A 544 2.28 4.64 -11.14
CA ASN A 544 3.28 3.69 -11.63
C ASN A 544 3.28 3.50 -13.16
N SER A 545 2.65 4.41 -13.93
CA SER A 545 2.67 4.36 -15.40
C SER A 545 4.08 4.50 -15.99
N THR A 546 4.26 3.92 -17.18
CA THR A 546 5.46 4.04 -18.01
C THR A 546 5.22 4.82 -19.32
N SER A 547 3.96 5.03 -19.68
CA SER A 547 3.53 5.59 -20.97
C SER A 547 2.89 6.96 -20.79
N GLU A 548 1.86 7.05 -19.96
CA GLU A 548 1.26 8.31 -19.55
C GLU A 548 2.04 8.98 -18.41
N GLY A 549 1.91 10.30 -18.32
CA GLY A 549 2.14 11.02 -17.07
C GLY A 549 0.97 10.80 -16.12
N ALA A 550 1.10 11.24 -14.87
CA ALA A 550 -0.09 11.43 -14.03
C ALA A 550 -0.61 12.85 -14.21
N GLU A 551 -1.93 13.02 -14.20
CA GLU A 551 -2.57 14.32 -14.21
C GLU A 551 -3.14 14.60 -12.82
N LEU A 552 -2.67 15.67 -12.20
CA LEU A 552 -3.18 16.11 -10.90
C LEU A 552 -3.60 17.56 -11.02
N SER A 553 -4.92 17.76 -11.01
CA SER A 553 -5.57 19.06 -11.09
C SER A 553 -6.30 19.36 -9.79
N ALA A 554 -5.66 20.13 -8.90
CA ALA A 554 -6.22 20.47 -7.61
C ALA A 554 -6.70 21.92 -7.56
N GLY A 555 -8.02 22.12 -7.62
CA GLY A 555 -8.71 23.34 -7.22
C GLY A 555 -8.98 23.40 -5.70
N GLY A 556 -9.59 24.49 -5.24
CA GLY A 556 -10.13 24.57 -3.87
C GLY A 556 -9.11 24.48 -2.72
N ASN A 557 -9.30 23.49 -1.84
CA ASN A 557 -8.50 23.24 -0.63
C ASN A 557 -8.00 21.78 -0.54
N MET A 558 -7.64 21.17 -1.69
CA MET A 558 -7.13 19.80 -1.72
C MET A 558 -5.80 19.67 -0.94
N SER A 559 -5.61 18.58 -0.19
CA SER A 559 -4.35 18.31 0.50
C SER A 559 -3.94 16.84 0.41
N ILE A 560 -2.77 16.56 -0.16
CA ILE A 560 -2.12 15.23 -0.06
C ILE A 560 -1.02 15.30 1.00
N LYS A 561 -1.24 14.63 2.11
CA LYS A 561 -0.32 14.60 3.26
C LYS A 561 0.27 13.22 3.46
N PHE A 562 1.60 13.14 3.45
CA PHE A 562 2.27 11.92 3.85
C PHE A 562 1.98 11.59 5.32
N ASP A 563 1.45 10.40 5.59
CA ASP A 563 1.17 9.93 6.95
C ASP A 563 1.69 8.50 7.18
N LYS A 564 2.84 8.40 7.86
CA LYS A 564 3.46 7.12 8.17
C LYS A 564 2.61 6.26 9.11
N ALA A 565 1.87 6.87 10.04
CA ALA A 565 1.08 6.13 11.01
C ALA A 565 -0.08 5.41 10.30
N VAL A 566 -0.72 6.10 9.36
CA VAL A 566 -1.74 5.51 8.46
C VAL A 566 -1.14 4.36 7.66
N LEU A 567 0.01 4.57 6.99
CA LEU A 567 0.65 3.52 6.19
C LEU A 567 1.15 2.32 7.00
N ASN A 568 1.62 2.52 8.24
CA ASN A 568 2.00 1.43 9.14
C ASN A 568 0.77 0.62 9.60
N THR A 569 -0.35 1.30 9.85
CA THR A 569 -1.62 0.64 10.18
C THR A 569 -2.10 -0.18 8.99
N LEU A 570 -2.01 0.38 7.77
CA LEU A 570 -2.34 -0.34 6.55
C LEU A 570 -1.43 -1.56 6.32
N TYR A 571 -0.12 -1.40 6.53
CA TYR A 571 0.84 -2.50 6.49
C TYR A 571 0.48 -3.61 7.49
N SER A 572 0.00 -3.28 8.69
CA SER A 572 -0.43 -4.29 9.67
C SER A 572 -1.63 -5.12 9.20
N SER A 573 -2.53 -4.52 8.41
CA SER A 573 -3.69 -5.19 7.81
C SER A 573 -3.33 -6.01 6.55
N PHE A 574 -2.33 -5.57 5.79
CA PHE A 574 -1.96 -6.14 4.49
C PHE A 574 -0.50 -6.63 4.41
N SER A 575 0.09 -7.05 5.54
CA SER A 575 1.53 -7.38 5.65
C SER A 575 1.96 -8.54 4.75
N SER A 576 1.01 -9.36 4.28
CA SER A 576 1.26 -10.46 3.35
C SER A 576 1.77 -9.98 1.99
N PHE A 577 1.45 -8.76 1.57
CA PHE A 577 1.86 -8.23 0.27
C PHE A 577 2.26 -6.75 0.25
N MET A 578 1.97 -5.94 1.28
CA MET A 578 2.47 -4.57 1.41
C MET A 578 3.82 -4.54 2.14
N LYS A 579 4.71 -3.60 1.78
CA LYS A 579 5.90 -3.29 2.58
C LYS A 579 5.59 -2.22 3.61
N ALA A 580 6.27 -2.29 4.76
CA ALA A 580 6.27 -1.16 5.67
C ALA A 580 6.98 0.04 5.00
N PRO A 581 6.48 1.28 5.19
CA PRO A 581 7.12 2.46 4.63
C PRO A 581 8.57 2.56 5.15
N PRO A 582 9.59 2.59 4.26
CA PRO A 582 10.99 2.63 4.62
C PRO A 582 11.36 4.04 5.10
N CYS A 583 10.97 4.37 6.32
CA CYS A 583 11.38 5.60 6.97
C CYS A 583 12.57 5.28 7.87
N SER A 584 13.77 5.76 7.53
CA SER A 584 14.86 5.78 8.51
C SER A 584 14.40 6.64 9.68
N SER A 585 14.26 6.04 10.86
CA SER A 585 13.94 6.76 12.09
C SER A 585 14.88 7.96 12.24
N SER A 586 14.31 9.18 12.17
CA SER A 586 14.90 10.42 12.69
C SER A 586 16.41 10.60 12.50
N GLY A 587 16.81 11.25 11.39
CA GLY A 587 18.12 11.89 11.27
C GLY A 587 19.29 10.93 11.08
N SER A 588 19.79 10.89 9.84
CA SER A 588 20.88 10.04 9.35
C SER A 588 20.52 8.54 9.29
N PRO A 589 20.64 7.90 8.12
CA PRO A 589 20.62 6.45 8.05
C PRO A 589 21.61 5.88 9.06
N ALA A 590 21.20 4.86 9.82
CA ALA A 590 22.10 4.16 10.72
C ALA A 590 23.27 3.59 9.89
N ALA A 591 24.40 4.30 9.91
CA ALA A 591 25.58 3.90 9.18
C ALA A 591 26.10 2.61 9.80
N TYR A 592 26.27 1.57 8.99
CA TYR A 592 27.09 0.43 9.40
C TYR A 592 28.55 0.88 9.34
N THR A 593 29.05 1.47 10.43
CA THR A 593 30.43 1.96 10.53
C THR A 593 31.36 0.80 10.85
N SER A 594 32.33 0.53 9.98
CA SER A 594 33.46 -0.36 10.26
C SER A 594 34.72 0.46 10.42
N ASN A 595 35.35 0.37 11.59
CA ASN A 595 36.55 1.12 11.91
C ASN A 595 37.79 0.27 11.60
N THR A 596 38.45 0.49 10.46
CA THR A 596 39.67 -0.22 10.08
C THR A 596 40.91 0.61 10.43
N LYS A 597 41.70 0.14 11.41
CA LYS A 597 43.04 0.68 11.65
C LYS A 597 43.96 0.23 10.52
N MET A 598 44.39 1.14 9.67
CA MET A 598 45.48 0.90 8.72
C MET A 598 46.60 1.91 8.97
N SER A 599 47.77 1.43 9.40
CA SER A 599 49.00 2.23 9.47
C SER A 599 49.90 1.75 8.34
N VAL A 600 50.07 2.58 7.30
CA VAL A 600 51.06 2.35 6.26
C VAL A 600 52.31 3.13 6.65
N TYR A 601 53.41 2.41 6.92
CA TYR A 601 54.72 3.00 7.22
C TYR A 601 55.45 3.40 5.95
#